data_AF-A0A0M9A8H6-F1
#
_entry.id   AF-A0A0M9A8H6-F1
#
_cell.length_a   1.000
_cell.length_b   1.000
_cell.length_c   1.000
_cell.angle_alpha   90.00
_cell.angle_beta   90.00
_cell.angle_gamma   90.00
#
_symmetry.space_group_name_H-M   'P 1'
#
loop_
_entity.id
_entity.type
_entity.pdbx_description
1 polymer ?
#
loop_
_entity_poly.entity_id
_entity_poly.type
_entity_poly.pdbx_seq_one_letter_code
_entity_poly.pdbx_strand_id
1 'polypeptide(L)'
;MLSPETWNFKSPQYHFSTEKRDYRKSNIPDVIKSHYFNHSVSLVLPDTTRISDELRTCLSEDSDYYRIDGLNVFELINKEFIEAFVKKGELTLLTIGNRIDIDNSVAITPAGHLILSLLTEDYQKLGLEGKASFFDRKVHTRYGKF
;
A
#
# COMPACT_ATOMS: atom_id res chain seq x y z
N MET A 1 -8.75 -43.15 0.28
CA MET A 1 -9.13 -41.87 0.95
C MET A 1 -10.33 -41.32 0.22
N LEU A 2 -11.52 -41.47 0.83
CA LEU A 2 -12.78 -40.98 0.30
C LEU A 2 -12.87 -39.47 0.56
N SER A 3 -13.29 -38.73 -0.47
CA SER A 3 -13.46 -37.27 -0.56
C SER A 3 -13.47 -36.49 0.77
N PRO A 4 -12.55 -35.52 1.00
CA PRO A 4 -12.73 -34.57 2.09
C PRO A 4 -14.05 -33.79 1.90
N GLU A 5 -14.69 -33.39 2.99
CA GLU A 5 -15.95 -32.62 2.99
C GLU A 5 -15.74 -31.25 2.31
N THR A 6 -16.05 -31.16 1.02
CA THR A 6 -15.81 -29.96 0.19
C THR A 6 -16.83 -28.84 0.38
N TRP A 7 -17.70 -28.91 1.39
CA TRP A 7 -18.93 -28.10 1.41
C TRP A 7 -19.15 -27.24 2.66
N ASN A 8 -18.28 -27.32 3.68
CA ASN A 8 -18.45 -26.59 4.94
C ASN A 8 -17.33 -25.55 5.18
N PHE A 9 -17.13 -24.66 4.22
CA PHE A 9 -16.20 -23.53 4.38
C PHE A 9 -16.91 -22.36 5.05
N LYS A 10 -16.35 -21.88 6.17
CA LYS A 10 -16.81 -20.62 6.76
C LYS A 10 -16.52 -19.48 5.81
N SER A 11 -17.44 -18.52 5.74
CA SER A 11 -17.22 -17.29 4.96
C SER A 11 -15.91 -16.63 5.37
N PRO A 12 -15.11 -16.14 4.40
CA PRO A 12 -13.93 -15.33 4.69
C PRO A 12 -14.28 -14.16 5.59
N GLN A 13 -13.31 -13.68 6.37
CA GLN A 13 -13.50 -12.47 7.14
C GLN A 13 -13.55 -11.27 6.20
N TYR A 14 -14.56 -10.41 6.37
CA TYR A 14 -14.69 -9.16 5.65
C TYR A 14 -15.12 -8.06 6.61
N HIS A 15 -14.78 -6.81 6.27
CA HIS A 15 -15.22 -5.62 6.98
C HIS A 15 -15.60 -4.56 5.96
N PHE A 16 -16.75 -3.92 6.15
CA PHE A 16 -17.15 -2.76 5.36
C PHE A 16 -17.68 -1.70 6.31
N SER A 17 -17.47 -0.45 5.94
CA SER A 17 -18.00 0.72 6.63
C SER A 17 -18.72 1.61 5.61
N THR A 18 -19.78 2.28 6.04
CA THR A 18 -20.52 3.22 5.21
C THR A 18 -20.71 4.50 5.99
N GLU A 19 -20.28 5.61 5.41
CA GLU A 19 -20.39 6.92 6.02
C GLU A 19 -21.15 7.85 5.06
N LYS A 20 -22.15 8.56 5.58
CA LYS A 20 -22.86 9.60 4.82
C LYS A 20 -22.27 10.95 5.19
N ARG A 21 -21.72 11.66 4.20
CA ARG A 21 -21.15 13.00 4.37
C ARG A 21 -21.86 14.04 3.51
N ASP A 22 -21.79 15.29 3.97
CA ASP A 22 -22.25 16.45 3.22
C ASP A 22 -21.12 16.94 2.31
N TYR A 23 -21.31 16.83 0.99
CA TYR A 23 -20.33 17.22 -0.03
C TYR A 23 -20.00 18.72 -0.02
N ARG A 24 -20.85 19.55 0.60
CA ARG A 24 -20.63 21.00 0.70
C ARG A 24 -19.53 21.35 1.70
N LYS A 25 -19.21 20.42 2.61
CA LYS A 25 -18.09 20.56 3.52
C LYS A 25 -16.83 20.09 2.79
N SER A 26 -15.87 20.98 2.62
CA SER A 26 -14.60 20.73 1.93
C SER A 26 -13.63 19.80 2.68
N ASN A 27 -14.07 19.15 3.77
CA ASN A 27 -13.17 18.33 4.56
C ASN A 27 -12.94 16.97 3.89
N ILE A 28 -11.75 16.79 3.34
CA ILE A 28 -11.28 15.51 2.78
C ILE A 28 -11.26 14.47 3.90
N PRO A 29 -11.92 13.30 3.74
CA PRO A 29 -11.91 12.24 4.74
C PRO A 29 -10.49 11.81 5.11
N ASP A 30 -10.24 11.61 6.41
CA ASP A 30 -8.94 11.14 6.92
C ASP A 30 -8.55 9.78 6.33
N VAL A 31 -9.54 8.97 5.95
CA VAL A 31 -9.35 7.69 5.25
C VAL A 31 -8.62 7.89 3.92
N ILE A 32 -8.93 8.95 3.17
CA ILE A 32 -8.24 9.24 1.90
C ILE A 32 -6.80 9.67 2.18
N LYS A 33 -6.60 10.54 3.17
CA LYS A 33 -5.25 11.05 3.53
C LYS A 33 -4.32 9.97 4.09
N SER A 34 -4.87 8.97 4.78
CA SER A 34 -4.10 7.87 5.39
C SER A 34 -3.93 6.65 4.48
N HIS A 35 -4.56 6.64 3.30
CA HIS A 35 -4.47 5.56 2.32
C HIS A 35 -3.44 5.88 1.22
N TYR A 36 -2.16 5.65 1.53
CA TYR A 36 -1.03 6.10 0.71
C TYR A 36 -0.87 5.35 -0.62
N PHE A 37 -1.23 4.07 -0.69
CA PHE A 37 -0.94 3.22 -1.85
C PHE A 37 -2.21 2.95 -2.66
N ASN A 38 -2.40 3.69 -3.75
CA ASN A 38 -3.56 3.56 -4.63
C ASN A 38 -3.13 2.92 -5.96
N HIS A 39 -3.74 1.79 -6.31
CA HIS A 39 -3.47 1.11 -7.58
C HIS A 39 -4.40 1.58 -8.70
N SER A 40 -5.66 1.83 -8.38
CA SER A 40 -6.68 2.19 -9.36
C SER A 40 -7.72 3.12 -8.75
N VAL A 41 -8.08 4.16 -9.48
CA VAL A 41 -9.21 5.04 -9.20
C VAL A 41 -10.20 4.91 -10.35
N SER A 42 -11.48 4.76 -10.05
CA SER A 42 -12.53 4.65 -11.06
C SER A 42 -13.70 5.55 -10.69
N LEU A 43 -14.21 6.28 -11.68
CA LEU A 43 -15.32 7.22 -11.53
C LEU A 43 -16.44 6.84 -12.50
N VAL A 44 -17.66 6.75 -11.97
CA VAL A 44 -18.86 6.49 -12.77
C VAL A 44 -19.76 7.72 -12.72
N LEU A 45 -20.05 8.29 -13.89
CA LEU A 45 -20.92 9.45 -14.06
C LEU A 45 -22.19 9.01 -14.80
N PRO A 46 -23.32 8.79 -14.09
CA PRO A 46 -24.56 8.41 -14.75
C PRO A 46 -25.06 9.56 -15.66
N ASP A 47 -25.77 9.18 -16.73
CA ASP A 47 -26.47 10.09 -17.66
C ASP A 47 -25.61 11.22 -18.26
N THR A 48 -24.28 11.02 -18.30
CA THR A 48 -23.33 12.02 -18.79
C THR A 48 -22.90 11.66 -20.21
N THR A 49 -23.28 12.49 -21.19
CA THR A 49 -22.92 12.29 -22.61
C THR A 49 -21.54 12.86 -22.96
N ARG A 50 -21.07 13.86 -22.22
CA ARG A 50 -19.75 14.49 -22.39
C ARG A 50 -19.13 14.81 -21.04
N ILE A 51 -17.87 14.44 -20.86
CA ILE A 51 -17.06 14.78 -19.67
C ILE A 51 -16.42 16.14 -19.94
N SER A 52 -16.47 17.05 -18.97
CA SER A 52 -15.88 18.38 -19.08
C SER A 52 -14.35 18.32 -19.17
N ASP A 53 -13.74 19.29 -19.82
CA ASP A 53 -12.29 19.31 -20.04
C ASP A 53 -11.52 19.54 -18.73
N GLU A 54 -12.12 20.23 -17.77
CA GLU A 54 -11.53 20.42 -16.43
C GLU A 54 -11.37 19.10 -15.70
N LEU A 55 -12.41 18.24 -15.76
CA LEU A 55 -12.34 16.91 -15.15
C LEU A 55 -11.33 16.02 -15.85
N ARG A 56 -11.24 16.08 -17.18
CA ARG A 56 -10.24 15.32 -17.94
C ARG A 56 -8.82 15.73 -17.54
N THR A 57 -8.58 17.04 -17.46
CA THR A 57 -7.29 17.59 -17.09
C THR A 57 -6.90 17.18 -15.67
N CYS A 58 -7.82 17.33 -14.72
CA CYS A 58 -7.61 16.93 -13.32
C CYS A 58 -7.30 15.43 -13.16
N LEU A 59 -7.92 14.57 -13.96
CA LEU A 59 -7.64 13.12 -13.94
C LEU A 59 -6.32 12.74 -14.61
N SER A 60 -5.76 13.60 -15.45
CA SER A 60 -4.48 13.36 -16.13
C SER A 60 -3.29 14.04 -15.46
N GLU A 61 -3.55 15.10 -14.70
CA GLU A 61 -2.53 15.84 -13.96
C GLU A 61 -1.94 14.95 -12.86
N ASP A 62 -0.61 14.92 -12.73
CA ASP A 62 0.14 14.20 -11.69
C ASP A 62 -0.16 12.68 -11.61
N SER A 63 -0.48 12.06 -12.75
CA SER A 63 -0.74 10.61 -12.84
C SER A 63 0.51 9.78 -13.13
N ASP A 64 1.67 10.43 -13.25
CA ASP A 64 2.92 9.76 -13.58
C ASP A 64 3.54 9.08 -12.36
N TYR A 65 4.01 7.86 -12.55
CA TYR A 65 4.79 7.14 -11.54
C TYR A 65 5.98 6.46 -12.20
N TYR A 66 7.04 6.27 -11.42
CA TYR A 66 8.26 5.66 -11.90
C TYR A 66 8.35 4.21 -11.44
N ARG A 67 8.78 3.34 -12.36
CA ARG A 67 9.21 1.98 -12.05
C ARG A 67 10.73 1.93 -12.14
N ILE A 68 11.37 1.47 -11.07
CA ILE A 68 12.82 1.29 -11.00
C ILE A 68 13.07 -0.19 -10.76
N ASP A 69 13.74 -0.84 -11.71
CA ASP A 69 14.13 -2.24 -11.58
C ASP A 69 15.51 -2.34 -10.90
N GLY A 70 15.69 -3.31 -10.00
CA GLY A 70 16.99 -3.58 -9.35
C GLY A 70 17.42 -2.58 -8.28
N LEU A 71 16.49 -1.80 -7.72
CA LEU A 71 16.77 -0.84 -6.65
C LEU A 71 17.13 -1.54 -5.34
N ASN A 72 18.31 -1.24 -4.78
CA ASN A 72 18.72 -1.79 -3.50
C ASN A 72 18.16 -0.97 -2.33
N VAL A 73 17.66 -1.65 -1.29
CA VAL A 73 17.05 -0.99 -0.12
C VAL A 73 18.02 -0.08 0.63
N PHE A 74 19.32 -0.40 0.65
CA PHE A 74 20.32 0.45 1.31
C PHE A 74 20.48 1.82 0.63
N GLU A 75 20.14 1.95 -0.65
CA GLU A 75 20.21 3.22 -1.36
C GLU A 75 19.14 4.21 -0.86
N LEU A 76 18.02 3.69 -0.34
CA LEU A 76 16.91 4.47 0.22
C LEU A 76 17.26 5.12 1.56
N ILE A 77 18.29 4.64 2.24
CA ILE A 77 18.76 5.22 3.51
C ILE A 77 19.99 6.13 3.33
N ASN A 78 20.47 6.30 2.09
CA ASN A 78 21.57 7.22 1.81
C ASN A 78 21.16 8.66 2.14
N LYS A 79 22.10 9.41 2.74
CA LYS A 79 21.87 10.79 3.15
C LYS A 79 21.37 11.67 1.99
N GLU A 80 21.99 11.51 0.82
CA GLU A 80 21.65 12.26 -0.39
C GLU A 80 20.20 12.01 -0.83
N PHE A 81 19.76 10.75 -0.78
CA PHE A 81 18.38 10.36 -1.09
C PHE A 81 17.39 10.99 -0.11
N ILE A 82 17.68 10.90 1.20
CA ILE A 82 16.82 11.46 2.25
C ILE A 82 16.73 12.99 2.12
N GLU A 83 17.84 13.67 1.89
CA GLU A 83 17.86 15.13 1.75
C GLU A 83 17.20 15.64 0.47
N ALA A 84 17.24 14.85 -0.60
CA ALA A 84 16.64 15.21 -1.88
C ALA A 84 15.13 14.94 -1.91
N PHE A 85 14.68 13.77 -1.45
CA PHE A 85 13.30 13.31 -1.68
C PHE A 85 12.45 13.30 -0.41
N VAL A 86 13.00 12.85 0.72
CA VAL A 86 12.22 12.68 1.96
C VAL A 86 12.05 14.00 2.72
N LYS A 87 13.07 14.88 2.72
CA LYS A 87 13.02 16.15 3.46
C LYS A 87 12.45 17.32 2.67
N LYS A 88 12.53 17.28 1.34
CA LYS A 88 12.11 18.40 0.46
C LYS A 88 10.72 18.21 -0.15
N GLY A 89 10.13 17.02 0.00
CA GLY A 89 8.82 16.69 -0.56
C GLY A 89 8.24 15.45 0.09
N GLU A 90 7.23 14.90 -0.56
CA GLU A 90 6.57 13.65 -0.16
C GLU A 90 6.96 12.55 -1.13
N LEU A 91 7.38 11.39 -0.60
CA LEU A 91 7.75 10.24 -1.39
C LEU A 91 6.89 9.04 -1.01
N THR A 92 6.29 8.41 -2.01
CA THR A 92 5.63 7.11 -1.86
C THR A 92 6.39 6.09 -2.70
N LEU A 93 6.78 4.98 -2.08
CA LEU A 93 7.46 3.88 -2.76
C LEU A 93 6.85 2.56 -2.34
N LEU A 94 6.66 1.64 -3.27
CA LEU A 94 6.15 0.31 -2.99
C LEU A 94 6.84 -0.71 -3.91
N THR A 95 7.28 -1.83 -3.34
CA THR A 95 7.73 -2.99 -4.13
C THR A 95 6.58 -3.53 -4.97
N ILE A 96 6.81 -3.70 -6.27
CA ILE A 96 5.83 -4.23 -7.21
C ILE A 96 6.17 -5.66 -7.61
N GLY A 97 5.16 -6.48 -7.89
CA GLY A 97 5.32 -7.87 -8.36
C GLY A 97 5.56 -8.90 -7.24
N ASN A 98 5.97 -8.46 -6.05
CA ASN A 98 6.13 -9.31 -4.88
C ASN A 98 4.76 -9.65 -4.27
N ARG A 99 4.57 -10.92 -3.92
CA ARG A 99 3.40 -11.35 -3.16
C ARG A 99 3.69 -11.14 -1.70
N ILE A 100 2.96 -10.22 -1.07
CA ILE A 100 3.24 -9.83 0.31
C ILE A 100 3.35 -11.08 1.20
N ASP A 101 2.44 -12.06 1.07
CA ASP A 101 2.38 -13.29 1.87
C ASP A 101 3.57 -14.25 1.74
N ILE A 102 4.32 -14.20 0.64
CA ILE A 102 5.36 -15.17 0.31
C ILE A 102 6.74 -14.51 0.19
N ASP A 103 6.79 -13.24 -0.20
CA ASP A 103 8.01 -12.53 -0.53
C ASP A 103 8.26 -11.37 0.45
N ASN A 104 9.52 -10.96 0.56
CA ASN A 104 9.86 -9.69 1.21
C ASN A 104 9.24 -8.52 0.43
N SER A 105 8.75 -7.51 1.15
CA SER A 105 8.16 -6.31 0.57
C SER A 105 8.68 -5.06 1.29
N VAL A 106 8.84 -3.97 0.55
CA VAL A 106 9.36 -2.70 1.05
C VAL A 106 8.42 -1.58 0.64
N ALA A 107 8.16 -0.66 1.56
CA ALA A 107 7.35 0.51 1.30
C ALA A 107 7.94 1.76 1.97
N ILE A 108 7.75 2.93 1.35
CA ILE A 108 8.00 4.24 1.97
C ILE A 108 6.68 5.00 2.00
N THR A 109 6.34 5.55 3.16
CA THR A 109 5.18 6.44 3.31
C THR A 109 5.56 7.89 3.02
N PRO A 110 4.59 8.75 2.64
CA PRO A 110 4.80 10.20 2.48
C PRO A 110 5.45 10.87 3.69
N ALA A 111 5.22 10.34 4.89
CA ALA A 111 5.83 10.81 6.14
C ALA A 111 7.31 10.41 6.30
N GLY A 112 7.91 9.73 5.33
CA GLY A 112 9.32 9.33 5.34
C GLY A 112 9.63 8.05 6.11
N HIS A 113 8.62 7.23 6.43
CA HIS A 113 8.85 5.95 7.13
C HIS A 113 9.17 4.85 6.14
N LEU A 114 10.33 4.20 6.30
CA LEU A 114 10.70 2.98 5.59
C LEU A 114 10.12 1.77 6.33
N ILE A 115 9.17 1.10 5.70
CA ILE A 115 8.49 -0.09 6.21
C ILE A 115 9.04 -1.31 5.49
N LEU A 116 9.56 -2.26 6.27
CA LEU A 116 10.03 -3.55 5.78
C LEU A 116 9.07 -4.63 6.24
N SER A 117 8.58 -5.43 5.31
CA SER A 117 7.83 -6.65 5.59
C SER A 117 8.67 -7.83 5.15
N LEU A 118 9.17 -8.58 6.13
CA LEU A 118 10.22 -9.57 5.92
C LEU A 118 9.76 -10.95 6.34
N LEU A 119 10.27 -11.96 5.64
CA LEU A 119 10.25 -13.35 6.07
C LEU A 119 11.11 -13.55 7.31
N THR A 120 10.78 -14.55 8.14
CA THR A 120 11.51 -14.86 9.39
C THR A 120 13.02 -14.97 9.18
N GLU A 121 13.45 -15.66 8.12
CA GLU A 121 14.86 -15.92 7.84
C GLU A 121 15.62 -14.62 7.57
N ASP A 122 15.07 -13.73 6.75
CA ASP A 122 15.73 -12.49 6.38
C ASP A 122 15.65 -11.44 7.49
N TYR A 123 14.55 -11.42 8.25
CA TYR A 123 14.45 -10.62 9.47
C TYR A 123 15.55 -10.97 10.48
N GLN A 124 15.76 -12.27 10.73
CA GLN A 124 16.80 -12.75 11.64
C GLN A 124 18.21 -12.43 11.13
N LYS A 125 18.46 -12.58 9.83
CA LYS A 125 19.76 -12.22 9.22
C LYS A 125 20.06 -10.73 9.31
N LEU A 126 19.05 -9.88 9.08
CA LEU A 126 19.21 -8.43 9.13
C LEU A 126 19.39 -7.89 10.56
N GLY A 127 18.90 -8.61 11.58
CA GLY A 127 19.08 -8.23 12.98
C GLY A 127 18.40 -6.91 13.36
N LEU A 128 17.37 -6.52 12.61
CA LEU A 128 16.62 -5.29 12.84
C LEU A 128 15.58 -5.49 13.96
N GLU A 129 15.27 -4.42 14.69
CA GLU A 129 14.17 -4.44 15.65
C GLU A 129 12.82 -4.25 14.94
N GLY A 130 11.92 -5.22 15.09
CA GLY A 130 10.57 -5.20 14.54
C GLY A 130 9.60 -6.03 15.37
N LYS A 131 8.39 -6.21 14.85
CA LYS A 131 7.32 -7.00 15.48
C LYS A 131 6.85 -8.08 14.52
N ALA A 132 6.30 -9.16 15.04
CA ALA A 132 5.66 -10.15 14.18
C ALA A 132 4.44 -9.54 13.46
N SER A 133 4.28 -9.90 12.18
CA SER A 133 3.16 -9.54 11.33
C SER A 133 2.42 -10.81 10.90
N PHE A 134 1.11 -10.73 10.72
CA PHE A 134 0.26 -11.90 10.54
C PHE A 134 -0.57 -11.80 9.26
N PHE A 135 -0.51 -12.84 8.44
CA PHE A 135 -1.45 -13.10 7.34
C PHE A 135 -2.23 -14.40 7.58
N ASP A 136 -1.59 -15.39 8.22
CA ASP A 136 -2.25 -16.59 8.73
C ASP A 136 -2.03 -16.71 10.24
N ARG A 137 -3.07 -17.13 10.97
CA ARG A 137 -3.16 -17.04 12.44
C ARG A 137 -2.34 -18.09 13.20
N LYS A 138 -1.69 -19.02 12.51
CA LYS A 138 -1.15 -20.23 13.14
C LYS A 138 0.38 -20.25 13.34
N VAL A 139 1.16 -19.56 12.52
CA VAL A 139 2.64 -19.58 12.61
C VAL A 139 3.21 -18.20 12.34
N HIS A 140 4.16 -17.77 13.18
CA HIS A 140 4.90 -16.52 13.01
C HIS A 140 5.92 -16.66 11.88
N THR A 141 5.50 -16.39 10.65
CA THR A 141 6.38 -16.48 9.48
C THR A 141 6.90 -15.12 9.00
N ARG A 142 6.33 -14.00 9.51
CA ARG A 142 6.61 -12.65 9.00
C ARG A 142 6.79 -11.60 10.10
N TYR A 143 7.59 -10.58 9.79
CA TYR A 143 7.96 -9.51 10.70
C TYR A 143 7.97 -8.15 9.99
N GLY A 144 7.63 -7.09 10.72
CA GLY A 144 7.67 -5.70 10.24
C GLY A 144 7.51 -4.69 11.37
N LYS A 145 7.77 -3.41 11.07
CA LYS A 145 7.55 -2.28 11.97
C LYS A 145 6.66 -1.28 11.23
N PHE A 146 5.41 -1.18 11.66
CA PHE A 146 4.37 -0.31 11.12
C PHE A 146 4.35 1.01 11.87
#